data_AF-A0A6A4WXP8-F1
#
_entry.id   AF-A0A6A4WXP8-F1
#
_cell.length_a   1.000
_cell.length_b   1.000
_cell.length_c   1.000
_cell.angle_alpha   90.00
_cell.angle_beta   90.00
_cell.angle_gamma   90.00
#
_symmetry.space_group_name_H-M   'P 1'
#
loop_
_entity.id
_entity.type
_entity.pdbx_description
1 polymer ?
#
loop_
_entity_poly.entity_id
_entity_poly.type
_entity_poly.pdbx_seq_one_letter_code
_entity_poly.pdbx_strand_id
1 'polypeptide(L)'
;MYEKVQSLSLQSRALLPVRWMPAESILYGKFTTESDVHSYGVLLWELFSFGLQPYYGYSSAEVVEMVRRRQLLPRPDDAPVAVYQLMLDCWQQTPGRRPTFEQILARLSEWRRAGAVGGARSLAAAAEVGRSLEFATRYFAAEVCVRIFLLLVFLKTELTDPFERQIRPEEAWVYSYPQMDSYVPGSALWFLVVSVPVATIGALFLINRDWIDLREAGLCSSLALLLTGIVTNCIKLARVDLPCTGSAMLVSEGRKSFPSGHASLAACLAVFTCLYLSGKLGTFTERGRRQSHKLLVLFPLLVAALIAASRTCDYHHHWQDVVVGGALGVAIGWICYRHFYPAVTEAGADRPHCVAGVDDTPLLPQHVPTSSAAAAAASESDVKWM
;
A
#
# COMPACT_ATOMS: atom_id res chain seq x y z
N MET A 1 36.54 -21.02 6.79
CA MET A 1 36.52 -19.70 7.47
C MET A 1 35.10 -19.18 7.69
N TYR A 2 34.24 -19.21 6.65
CA TYR A 2 32.78 -19.16 6.84
C TYR A 2 32.34 -20.24 7.85
N GLU A 3 32.90 -21.44 7.70
CA GLU A 3 32.78 -22.55 8.65
C GLU A 3 33.22 -22.22 10.09
N LYS A 4 34.06 -21.20 10.32
CA LYS A 4 34.57 -20.82 11.65
C LYS A 4 33.65 -19.81 12.35
N VAL A 5 33.07 -18.89 11.59
CA VAL A 5 31.95 -18.05 12.04
C VAL A 5 30.71 -18.92 12.28
N GLN A 6 30.48 -19.89 11.41
CA GLN A 6 29.44 -20.91 11.56
C GLN A 6 29.75 -21.84 12.74
N SER A 7 31.01 -22.20 13.01
CA SER A 7 31.39 -23.00 14.20
C SER A 7 31.22 -22.22 15.52
N LEU A 8 31.50 -20.91 15.54
CA LEU A 8 31.20 -20.03 16.67
C LEU A 8 29.68 -19.92 16.91
N SER A 9 28.88 -19.85 15.83
CA SER A 9 27.41 -19.90 15.92
C SER A 9 26.88 -21.28 16.35
N LEU A 10 27.57 -22.38 15.98
CA LEU A 10 27.23 -23.76 16.34
C LEU A 10 27.57 -24.08 17.81
N GLN A 11 28.65 -23.50 18.36
CA GLN A 11 29.00 -23.64 19.77
C GLN A 11 28.10 -22.82 20.71
N SER A 12 27.51 -21.71 20.23
CA SER A 12 26.72 -20.78 21.05
C SER A 12 25.22 -20.72 20.73
N ARG A 13 24.72 -21.44 19.72
CA ARG A 13 23.33 -21.36 19.21
C ARG A 13 22.85 -19.94 18.83
N ALA A 14 23.72 -18.93 18.83
CA ALA A 14 23.37 -17.53 18.60
C ALA A 14 23.81 -17.07 17.20
N LEU A 15 22.88 -16.44 16.47
CA LEU A 15 23.19 -15.72 15.22
C LEU A 15 23.98 -14.45 15.57
N LEU A 16 25.17 -14.28 15.00
CA LEU A 16 26.04 -13.15 15.30
C LEU A 16 25.80 -11.96 14.34
N PRO A 17 25.77 -10.70 14.82
CA PRO A 17 25.50 -9.51 14.02
C PRO A 17 26.75 -9.05 13.25
N VAL A 18 27.13 -9.82 12.22
CA VAL A 18 28.44 -9.70 11.54
C VAL A 18 28.78 -8.29 11.02
N ARG A 19 27.79 -7.47 10.66
CA ARG A 19 28.00 -6.11 10.11
C ARG A 19 28.40 -5.07 11.17
N TRP A 20 28.17 -5.36 12.45
CA TRP A 20 28.54 -4.48 13.57
C TRP A 20 29.88 -4.89 14.20
N MET A 21 30.27 -6.13 14.01
CA MET A 21 31.42 -6.73 14.67
C MET A 21 32.74 -6.25 14.08
N PRO A 22 33.77 -6.02 14.93
CA PRO A 22 35.12 -5.78 14.44
C PRO A 22 35.77 -7.08 13.94
N ALA A 23 36.88 -6.93 13.19
CA ALA A 23 37.62 -8.06 12.64
C ALA A 23 38.06 -9.08 13.72
N GLU A 24 38.53 -8.64 14.88
CA GLU A 24 38.97 -9.57 15.93
C GLU A 24 37.83 -10.44 16.50
N SER A 25 36.61 -9.92 16.57
CA SER A 25 35.44 -10.69 17.00
C SER A 25 34.99 -11.67 15.92
N ILE A 26 35.06 -11.28 14.65
CA ILE A 26 34.72 -12.15 13.51
C ILE A 26 35.74 -13.28 13.35
N LEU A 27 37.03 -12.97 13.45
CA LEU A 27 38.13 -13.89 13.14
C LEU A 27 38.48 -14.83 14.30
N TYR A 28 38.45 -14.29 15.52
CA TYR A 28 38.97 -14.95 16.71
C TYR A 28 37.93 -15.13 17.82
N GLY A 29 36.68 -14.65 17.63
CA GLY A 29 35.64 -14.75 18.66
C GLY A 29 35.95 -13.96 19.93
N LYS A 30 36.79 -12.92 19.83
CA LYS A 30 37.17 -12.08 20.98
C LYS A 30 36.15 -10.95 21.17
N PHE A 31 35.50 -10.92 22.33
CA PHE A 31 34.52 -9.90 22.72
C PHE A 31 35.04 -9.15 23.94
N THR A 32 35.18 -7.83 23.83
CA THR A 32 35.67 -6.93 24.88
C THR A 32 34.93 -5.60 24.80
N THR A 33 35.12 -4.73 25.79
CA THR A 33 34.59 -3.36 25.75
C THR A 33 35.03 -2.62 24.49
N GLU A 34 36.26 -2.84 24.01
CA GLU A 34 36.75 -2.24 22.77
C GLU A 34 36.03 -2.79 21.53
N SER A 35 35.59 -4.05 21.51
CA SER A 35 34.74 -4.56 20.42
C SER A 35 33.35 -3.95 20.43
N ASP A 36 32.82 -3.62 21.61
CA ASP A 36 31.56 -2.89 21.74
C ASP A 36 31.71 -1.44 21.25
N VAL A 37 32.85 -0.80 21.49
CA VAL A 37 33.16 0.54 20.94
C VAL A 37 33.14 0.53 19.40
N HIS A 38 33.67 -0.51 18.76
CA HIS A 38 33.57 -0.63 17.30
C HIS A 38 32.11 -0.73 16.84
N SER A 39 31.33 -1.59 17.50
CA SER A 39 29.90 -1.76 17.24
C SER A 39 29.13 -0.45 17.45
N TYR A 40 29.51 0.35 18.45
CA TYR A 40 28.98 1.67 18.70
C TYR A 40 29.29 2.67 17.57
N GLY A 41 30.47 2.59 16.95
CA GLY A 41 30.79 3.36 15.74
C GLY A 41 29.85 3.04 14.58
N VAL A 42 29.51 1.76 14.39
CA VAL A 42 28.51 1.32 13.39
C VAL A 42 27.11 1.83 13.75
N LEU A 43 26.72 1.78 15.03
CA LEU A 43 25.45 2.35 15.50
C LEU A 43 25.36 3.86 15.23
N LEU A 44 26.44 4.61 15.49
CA LEU A 44 26.49 6.04 15.15
C LEU A 44 26.29 6.24 13.64
N TRP A 45 26.91 5.41 12.80
CA TRP A 45 26.70 5.49 11.36
C TRP A 45 25.23 5.27 10.98
N GLU A 46 24.57 4.26 11.55
CA GLU A 46 23.14 3.99 11.32
C GLU A 46 22.24 5.15 11.73
N LEU A 47 22.54 5.79 12.87
CA LEU A 47 21.79 6.94 13.35
C LEU A 47 21.85 8.10 12.36
N PHE A 48 23.02 8.36 11.76
CA PHE A 48 23.21 9.44 10.80
C PHE A 48 22.85 9.06 9.35
N SER A 49 22.62 7.78 9.06
CA SER A 49 22.08 7.30 7.78
C SER A 49 20.59 6.98 7.85
N PHE A 50 19.89 7.43 8.89
CA PHE A 50 18.45 7.24 9.12
C PHE A 50 18.01 5.77 9.09
N GLY A 51 18.84 4.87 9.64
CA GLY A 51 18.54 3.45 9.73
C GLY A 51 18.84 2.65 8.46
N LEU A 52 19.63 3.19 7.54
CA LEU A 52 20.17 2.41 6.41
C LEU A 52 21.01 1.24 6.96
N GLN A 53 20.88 0.06 6.34
CA GLN A 53 21.68 -1.10 6.73
C GLN A 53 23.18 -0.85 6.48
N PRO A 54 24.08 -1.12 7.45
CA PRO A 54 25.52 -1.02 7.24
C PRO A 54 25.99 -1.94 6.10
N TYR A 55 26.79 -1.41 5.17
CA TYR A 55 27.22 -2.11 3.96
C TYR A 55 26.04 -2.64 3.12
N TYR A 56 25.01 -1.80 2.96
CA TYR A 56 23.86 -2.10 2.11
C TYR A 56 24.29 -2.56 0.70
N GLY A 57 23.59 -3.56 0.16
CA GLY A 57 23.88 -4.15 -1.16
C GLY A 57 24.91 -5.28 -1.17
N TYR A 58 25.62 -5.53 -0.06
CA TYR A 58 26.60 -6.62 0.06
C TYR A 58 26.07 -7.78 0.91
N SER A 59 26.46 -9.01 0.61
CA SER A 59 26.19 -10.20 1.44
C SER A 59 27.05 -10.23 2.71
N SER A 60 26.65 -11.01 3.72
CA SER A 60 27.43 -11.15 4.96
C SER A 60 28.86 -11.67 4.71
N ALA A 61 29.07 -12.49 3.68
CA ALA A 61 30.39 -12.98 3.29
C ALA A 61 31.28 -11.88 2.73
N GLU A 62 30.73 -11.03 1.87
CA GLU A 62 31.43 -9.89 1.31
C GLU A 62 31.77 -8.89 2.43
N VAL A 63 30.83 -8.60 3.33
CA VAL A 63 31.07 -7.70 4.47
C VAL A 63 32.21 -8.18 5.36
N VAL A 64 32.31 -9.49 5.64
CA VAL A 64 33.44 -10.05 6.41
C VAL A 64 34.77 -9.73 5.73
N GLU A 65 34.85 -9.86 4.40
CA GLU A 65 36.06 -9.56 3.65
C GLU A 65 36.34 -8.04 3.59
N MET A 66 35.31 -7.22 3.44
CA MET A 66 35.42 -5.75 3.46
C MET A 66 35.96 -5.25 4.80
N VAL A 67 35.40 -5.72 5.91
CA VAL A 67 35.85 -5.38 7.28
C VAL A 67 37.30 -5.83 7.48
N ARG A 68 37.66 -7.03 7.02
CA ARG A 68 39.05 -7.54 7.08
C ARG A 68 40.02 -6.67 6.29
N ARG A 69 39.60 -6.17 5.12
CA ARG A 69 40.39 -5.26 4.25
C ARG A 69 40.35 -3.80 4.69
N ARG A 70 39.69 -3.48 5.80
CA ARG A 70 39.52 -2.11 6.30
C ARG A 70 38.80 -1.20 5.30
N GLN A 71 37.86 -1.75 4.55
CA GLN A 71 36.91 -0.95 3.79
C GLN A 71 35.83 -0.47 4.77
N LEU A 72 35.96 0.79 5.21
CA LEU A 72 35.07 1.38 6.20
C LEU A 72 33.82 1.97 5.51
N LEU A 73 32.76 2.15 6.31
CA LEU A 73 31.55 2.82 5.85
C LEU A 73 31.85 4.28 5.45
N PRO A 74 31.30 4.78 4.33
CA PRO A 74 31.47 6.16 3.92
C PRO A 74 30.78 7.10 4.91
N ARG A 75 31.19 8.37 4.96
CA ARG A 75 30.50 9.38 5.77
C ARG A 75 29.06 9.56 5.27
N PRO A 76 28.02 9.38 6.12
CA PRO A 76 26.66 9.76 5.76
C PRO A 76 26.59 11.25 5.41
N ASP A 77 25.78 11.63 4.42
CA ASP A 77 25.72 13.01 3.93
C ASP A 77 25.48 14.03 5.06
N ASP A 78 24.57 13.67 5.98
CA ASP A 78 24.15 14.50 7.10
C ASP A 78 25.00 14.34 8.38
N ALA A 79 26.02 13.47 8.37
CA ALA A 79 26.91 13.31 9.53
C ALA A 79 27.91 14.48 9.61
N PRO A 80 27.92 15.27 10.71
CA PRO A 80 28.95 16.29 10.92
C PRO A 80 30.34 15.66 10.92
N VAL A 81 31.33 16.40 10.40
CA VAL A 81 32.72 15.91 10.27
C VAL A 81 33.26 15.42 11.62
N ALA A 82 32.97 16.14 12.71
CA ALA A 82 33.40 15.76 14.05
C ALA A 82 32.82 14.40 14.50
N VAL A 83 31.56 14.11 14.16
CA VAL A 83 30.93 12.83 14.49
C VAL A 83 31.49 11.71 13.63
N TYR A 84 31.70 11.95 12.33
CA TYR A 84 32.33 10.94 11.48
C TYR A 84 33.76 10.63 11.92
N GLN A 85 34.52 11.63 12.39
CA GLN A 85 35.83 11.40 12.98
C GLN A 85 35.75 10.51 14.22
N LEU A 86 34.73 10.68 15.06
CA LEU A 86 34.48 9.78 16.19
C LEU A 86 34.15 8.35 15.73
N MET A 87 33.37 8.17 14.65
CA MET A 87 33.13 6.85 14.06
C MET A 87 34.44 6.20 13.61
N LEU A 88 35.31 6.95 12.92
CA LEU A 88 36.63 6.49 12.48
C LEU A 88 37.53 6.09 13.67
N ASP A 89 37.48 6.85 14.76
CA ASP A 89 38.21 6.53 16.00
C ASP A 89 37.68 5.24 16.65
N CYS A 90 36.36 4.99 16.61
CA CYS A 90 35.77 3.73 17.04
C CYS A 90 36.18 2.54 16.16
N TRP A 91 36.43 2.77 14.87
CA TRP A 91 36.85 1.73 13.91
C TRP A 91 38.38 1.56 13.77
N GLN A 92 39.14 1.99 14.78
CA GLN A 92 40.59 1.71 14.82
C GLN A 92 40.83 0.20 14.87
N GLN A 93 41.79 -0.27 14.05
CA GLN A 93 42.09 -1.70 13.92
C GLN A 93 42.67 -2.27 15.23
N THR A 94 43.51 -1.51 15.91
CA THR A 94 44.04 -1.87 17.23
C THR A 94 43.00 -1.54 18.30
N PRO A 95 42.48 -2.52 19.08
CA PRO A 95 41.43 -2.27 20.07
C PRO A 95 41.81 -1.18 21.09
N GLY A 96 43.05 -1.18 21.58
CA GLY A 96 43.52 -0.17 22.54
C GLY A 96 43.70 1.25 21.99
N ARG A 97 43.51 1.48 20.68
CA ARG A 97 43.48 2.81 20.08
C ARG A 97 42.07 3.38 19.95
N ARG A 98 41.05 2.56 20.20
CA ARG A 98 39.66 3.00 20.21
C ARG A 98 39.41 3.83 21.47
N PRO A 99 38.57 4.87 21.42
CA PRO A 99 38.23 5.65 22.59
C PRO A 99 37.44 4.81 23.59
N THR A 100 37.57 5.12 24.88
CA THR A 100 36.69 4.51 25.90
C THR A 100 35.30 5.14 25.83
N PHE A 101 34.27 4.43 26.32
CA PHE A 101 32.92 5.02 26.40
C PHE A 101 32.87 6.32 27.22
N GLU A 102 33.73 6.47 28.24
CA GLU A 102 33.88 7.73 28.99
C GLU A 102 34.37 8.87 28.11
N GLN A 103 35.37 8.61 27.26
CA GLN A 103 35.88 9.60 26.31
C GLN A 103 34.84 9.95 25.23
N ILE A 104 34.10 8.95 24.74
CA ILE A 104 32.98 9.15 23.81
C ILE A 104 31.93 10.06 24.46
N LEU A 105 31.50 9.75 25.67
CA LEU A 105 30.50 10.53 26.41
C LEU A 105 30.97 11.97 26.66
N ALA A 106 32.24 12.16 27.01
CA ALA A 106 32.82 13.49 27.20
C ALA A 106 32.73 14.33 25.91
N ARG A 107 33.13 13.76 24.76
CA ARG A 107 33.04 14.43 23.44
C ARG A 107 31.60 14.77 23.08
N LEU A 108 30.67 13.82 23.22
CA LEU A 108 29.25 14.04 22.92
C LEU A 108 28.64 15.12 23.83
N SER A 109 29.01 15.13 25.11
CA SER A 109 28.53 16.12 26.09
C SER A 109 29.08 17.51 25.78
N GLU A 110 30.32 17.61 25.35
CA GLU A 110 30.94 18.86 24.90
C GLU A 110 30.23 19.40 23.66
N TRP A 111 29.99 18.56 22.65
CA TRP A 111 29.30 18.96 21.43
C TRP A 111 27.84 19.36 21.67
N ARG A 112 27.15 18.67 22.59
CA ARG A 112 25.82 19.06 23.06
C ARG A 112 25.84 20.45 23.69
N ARG A 113 26.84 20.75 24.53
CA ARG A 113 26.99 22.07 25.18
C ARG A 113 27.37 23.16 24.19
N ALA A 114 28.21 22.85 23.20
CA ALA A 114 28.70 23.81 22.20
C ALA A 114 27.71 24.09 21.06
N GLY A 115 26.56 23.40 20.99
CA GLY A 115 25.60 23.52 19.88
C GLY A 115 26.16 23.09 18.51
N ALA A 116 27.34 22.48 18.48
CA ALA A 116 28.13 22.22 17.27
C ALA A 116 27.65 21.00 16.47
N VAL A 117 26.76 20.18 17.04
CA VAL A 117 26.15 19.03 16.35
C VAL A 117 24.70 19.36 16.01
N GLY A 118 24.50 19.93 14.81
CA GLY A 118 23.31 19.70 14.00
C GLY A 118 21.96 20.22 14.50
N GLY A 119 21.91 21.14 15.48
CA GLY A 119 20.66 21.60 16.08
C GLY A 119 19.60 22.07 15.07
N ALA A 120 19.98 22.89 14.09
CA ALA A 120 19.01 23.47 13.15
C ALA A 120 18.41 22.44 12.17
N ARG A 121 19.20 21.48 11.65
CA ARG A 121 18.71 20.48 10.68
C ARG A 121 18.01 19.30 11.35
N SER A 122 18.46 18.86 12.53
CA SER A 122 17.78 17.80 13.30
C SER A 122 16.44 18.28 13.86
N LEU A 123 16.34 19.54 14.31
CA LEU A 123 15.06 20.14 14.68
C LEU A 123 14.17 20.34 13.45
N ALA A 124 14.72 20.73 12.30
CA ALA A 124 13.95 20.84 11.07
C ALA A 124 13.41 19.48 10.60
N ALA A 125 14.23 18.42 10.63
CA ALA A 125 13.84 17.06 10.29
C ALA A 125 12.84 16.46 11.29
N ALA A 126 13.05 16.65 12.59
CA ALA A 126 12.08 16.24 13.61
C ALA A 126 10.75 17.01 13.48
N ALA A 127 10.81 18.31 13.16
CA ALA A 127 9.63 19.10 12.87
C ALA A 127 8.96 18.67 11.56
N GLU A 128 9.71 18.18 10.57
CA GLU A 128 9.18 17.64 9.31
C GLU A 128 8.51 16.29 9.50
N VAL A 129 9.11 15.38 10.28
CA VAL A 129 8.48 14.13 10.70
C VAL A 129 7.22 14.41 11.53
N GLY A 130 7.28 15.38 12.45
CA GLY A 130 6.13 15.82 13.23
C GLY A 130 4.99 16.36 12.37
N ARG A 131 5.30 17.24 11.41
CA ARG A 131 4.33 17.77 10.43
C ARG A 131 3.74 16.67 9.55
N SER A 132 4.56 15.72 9.09
CA SER A 132 4.12 14.59 8.27
C SER A 132 3.19 13.65 9.04
N LEU A 133 3.49 13.36 10.31
CA LEU A 133 2.64 12.54 11.17
C LEU A 133 1.31 13.22 11.50
N GLU A 134 1.37 14.52 11.78
CA GLU A 134 0.17 15.33 12.04
C GLU A 134 -0.71 15.42 10.79
N PHE A 135 -0.11 15.63 9.61
CA PHE A 135 -0.83 15.60 8.34
C PHE A 135 -1.49 14.25 8.09
N ALA A 136 -0.76 13.14 8.24
CA ALA A 136 -1.29 11.78 8.06
C ALA A 136 -2.44 11.49 9.04
N THR A 137 -2.35 11.96 10.27
CA THR A 137 -3.38 11.78 11.30
C THR A 137 -4.63 12.59 10.99
N ARG A 138 -4.47 13.86 10.60
CA ARG A 138 -5.59 14.73 10.18
C ARG A 138 -6.29 14.18 8.94
N TYR A 139 -5.53 13.71 7.95
CA TYR A 139 -6.05 13.06 6.76
C TYR A 139 -6.90 11.83 7.11
N PHE A 140 -6.34 10.91 7.92
CA PHE A 140 -7.07 9.72 8.33
C PHE A 140 -8.34 10.06 9.12
N ALA A 141 -8.27 11.03 10.03
CA ALA A 141 -9.44 11.49 10.78
C ALA A 141 -10.51 12.07 9.85
N ALA A 142 -10.13 12.87 8.86
CA ALA A 142 -11.06 13.41 7.86
C ALA A 142 -11.72 12.30 7.05
N GLU A 143 -10.95 11.30 6.60
CA GLU A 143 -11.48 10.14 5.88
C GLU A 143 -12.52 9.38 6.73
N VAL A 144 -12.24 9.15 8.02
CA VAL A 144 -13.19 8.50 8.95
C VAL A 144 -14.46 9.34 9.13
N CYS A 145 -14.34 10.67 9.29
CA CYS A 145 -15.50 11.56 9.37
C CYS A 145 -16.37 11.49 8.11
N VAL A 146 -15.76 11.44 6.93
CA VAL A 146 -16.50 11.23 5.66
C VAL A 146 -17.25 9.92 5.68
N ARG A 147 -16.67 8.81 6.18
CA ARG A 147 -17.37 7.50 6.23
C ARG A 147 -18.53 7.52 7.21
N ILE A 148 -18.39 8.18 8.36
CA ILE A 148 -19.48 8.35 9.32
C ILE A 148 -20.61 9.15 8.68
N PHE A 149 -20.30 10.26 8.02
CA PHE A 149 -21.29 11.08 7.32
C PHE A 149 -22.01 10.28 6.23
N LEU A 150 -21.27 9.58 5.36
CA LEU A 150 -21.84 8.74 4.31
C LEU A 150 -22.71 7.61 4.89
N LEU A 151 -22.30 6.99 6.00
CA LEU A 151 -23.12 5.98 6.68
C LEU A 151 -24.44 6.57 7.19
N LEU A 152 -24.42 7.77 7.78
CA LEU A 152 -25.64 8.45 8.22
C LEU A 152 -26.56 8.79 7.05
N VAL A 153 -26.00 9.25 5.92
CA VAL A 153 -26.76 9.49 4.68
C VAL A 153 -27.35 8.17 4.16
N PHE A 154 -26.55 7.11 4.10
CA PHE A 154 -27.00 5.79 3.68
C PHE A 154 -28.18 5.31 4.53
N LEU A 155 -28.04 5.31 5.87
CA LEU A 155 -29.11 4.91 6.78
C LEU A 155 -30.35 5.78 6.61
N LYS A 156 -30.19 7.10 6.45
CA LYS A 156 -31.33 7.98 6.20
C LYS A 156 -32.04 7.65 4.89
N THR A 157 -31.30 7.41 3.81
CA THR A 157 -31.88 7.06 2.51
C THR A 157 -32.53 5.68 2.50
N GLU A 158 -31.97 4.70 3.23
CA GLU A 158 -32.53 3.35 3.36
C GLU A 158 -33.85 3.34 4.16
N LEU A 159 -33.96 4.23 5.15
CA LEU A 159 -35.14 4.38 5.99
C LEU A 159 -36.21 5.33 5.42
N THR A 160 -35.95 5.97 4.27
CA THR A 160 -36.92 6.88 3.65
C THR A 160 -37.85 6.10 2.74
N ASP A 161 -39.12 6.48 2.74
CA ASP A 161 -40.13 5.85 1.89
C ASP A 161 -39.79 6.06 0.40
N PRO A 162 -39.79 4.98 -0.41
CA PRO A 162 -39.42 5.05 -1.82
C PRO A 162 -40.55 5.58 -2.74
N PHE A 163 -40.24 5.80 -4.03
CA PHE A 163 -41.15 6.36 -5.05
C PHE A 163 -42.25 5.41 -5.55
N GLU A 164 -43.51 5.87 -5.62
CA GLU A 164 -44.67 5.05 -6.01
C GLU A 164 -44.77 4.86 -7.54
N ARG A 165 -44.54 3.64 -8.07
CA ARG A 165 -44.74 3.33 -9.50
C ARG A 165 -46.12 2.73 -9.77
N GLN A 166 -46.87 3.32 -10.70
CA GLN A 166 -48.03 2.65 -11.31
C GLN A 166 -47.59 1.61 -12.35
N ILE A 167 -48.13 0.40 -12.23
CA ILE A 167 -48.00 -0.66 -13.25
C ILE A 167 -49.06 -0.40 -14.32
N ARG A 168 -48.65 -0.25 -15.58
CA ARG A 168 -49.60 -0.09 -16.68
C ARG A 168 -50.39 -1.38 -16.89
N PRO A 169 -51.65 -1.33 -17.36
CA PRO A 169 -52.43 -2.53 -17.65
C PRO A 169 -51.72 -3.49 -18.62
N GLU A 170 -50.93 -2.96 -19.57
CA GLU A 170 -50.14 -3.76 -20.51
C GLU A 170 -48.93 -4.45 -19.85
N GLU A 171 -48.49 -4.00 -18.67
CA GLU A 171 -47.38 -4.55 -17.89
C GLU A 171 -47.87 -5.48 -16.77
N ALA A 172 -49.18 -5.48 -16.44
CA ALA A 172 -49.75 -6.23 -15.32
C ALA A 172 -49.55 -7.75 -15.43
N TRP A 173 -49.51 -8.29 -16.65
CA TRP A 173 -49.24 -9.72 -16.89
C TRP A 173 -47.85 -10.15 -16.41
N VAL A 174 -46.88 -9.23 -16.36
CA VAL A 174 -45.51 -9.48 -15.87
C VAL A 174 -45.51 -9.79 -14.36
N TYR A 175 -46.49 -9.26 -13.63
CA TYR A 175 -46.66 -9.40 -12.19
C TYR A 175 -47.72 -10.43 -11.79
N SER A 176 -48.18 -11.24 -12.75
CA SER A 176 -49.26 -12.23 -12.53
C SER A 176 -48.78 -13.54 -11.89
N TYR A 177 -47.46 -13.73 -11.76
CA TYR A 177 -46.87 -14.89 -11.09
C TYR A 177 -46.66 -14.61 -9.60
N PRO A 178 -46.86 -15.63 -8.73
CA PRO A 178 -46.59 -15.47 -7.31
C PRO A 178 -45.11 -15.17 -7.09
N GLN A 179 -44.83 -14.15 -6.27
CA GLN A 179 -43.48 -13.77 -5.88
C GLN A 179 -42.78 -14.97 -5.22
N MET A 180 -41.55 -15.22 -5.65
CA MET A 180 -40.71 -16.27 -5.08
C MET A 180 -39.68 -15.66 -4.13
N ASP A 181 -39.28 -16.42 -3.12
CA ASP A 181 -38.23 -15.99 -2.21
C ASP A 181 -36.91 -15.76 -2.94
N SER A 182 -36.14 -14.82 -2.41
CA SER A 182 -34.83 -14.48 -2.97
C SER A 182 -33.85 -15.64 -2.72
N TYR A 183 -33.25 -16.18 -3.78
CA TYR A 183 -32.21 -17.22 -3.67
C TYR A 183 -31.05 -16.81 -2.76
N VAL A 184 -30.66 -15.53 -2.83
CA VAL A 184 -29.70 -14.90 -1.91
C VAL A 184 -30.46 -13.87 -1.08
N PRO A 185 -30.76 -14.17 0.19
CA PRO A 185 -31.39 -13.21 1.08
C PRO A 185 -30.53 -11.97 1.28
N GLY A 186 -31.16 -10.82 1.53
CA GLY A 186 -30.45 -9.56 1.78
C GLY A 186 -29.45 -9.64 2.94
N SER A 187 -29.76 -10.42 3.99
CA SER A 187 -28.85 -10.66 5.11
C SER A 187 -27.58 -11.41 4.68
N ALA A 188 -27.72 -12.42 3.83
CA ALA A 188 -26.60 -13.17 3.27
C ALA A 188 -25.75 -12.28 2.35
N LEU A 189 -26.39 -11.42 1.54
CA LEU A 189 -25.67 -10.46 0.73
C LEU A 189 -24.85 -9.49 1.59
N TRP A 190 -25.46 -8.88 2.62
CA TRP A 190 -24.75 -7.97 3.53
C TRP A 190 -23.57 -8.64 4.21
N PHE A 191 -23.74 -9.90 4.62
CA PHE A 191 -22.64 -10.69 5.15
C PHE A 191 -21.51 -10.84 4.11
N LEU A 192 -21.82 -11.19 2.86
CA LEU A 192 -20.81 -11.37 1.80
C LEU A 192 -20.06 -10.06 1.47
N VAL A 193 -20.78 -8.95 1.27
CA VAL A 193 -20.19 -7.67 0.84
C VAL A 193 -19.31 -7.02 1.91
N VAL A 194 -19.49 -7.37 3.18
CA VAL A 194 -18.63 -6.94 4.28
C VAL A 194 -17.52 -7.94 4.56
N SER A 195 -17.85 -9.24 4.69
CA SER A 195 -16.89 -10.25 5.13
C SER A 195 -15.83 -10.59 4.07
N VAL A 196 -16.20 -10.63 2.78
CA VAL A 196 -15.25 -11.03 1.72
C VAL A 196 -14.11 -10.02 1.54
N PRO A 197 -14.35 -8.69 1.46
CA PRO A 197 -13.27 -7.71 1.41
C PRO A 197 -12.41 -7.75 2.67
N VAL A 198 -13.03 -7.80 3.85
CA VAL A 198 -12.31 -7.83 5.13
C VAL A 198 -11.41 -9.06 5.23
N ALA A 199 -11.91 -10.24 4.85
CA ALA A 199 -11.13 -11.47 4.84
C ALA A 199 -9.99 -11.41 3.80
N THR A 200 -10.26 -10.90 2.60
CA THR A 200 -9.27 -10.78 1.53
C THR A 200 -8.13 -9.83 1.91
N ILE A 201 -8.49 -8.64 2.40
CA ILE A 201 -7.52 -7.62 2.84
C ILE A 201 -6.76 -8.13 4.06
N GLY A 202 -7.46 -8.71 5.05
CA GLY A 202 -6.85 -9.26 6.26
C GLY A 202 -5.86 -10.39 5.95
N ALA A 203 -6.21 -11.32 5.06
CA ALA A 203 -5.32 -12.40 4.64
C ALA A 203 -4.04 -11.85 3.98
N LEU A 204 -4.16 -10.89 3.06
CA LEU A 204 -3.01 -10.25 2.43
C LEU A 204 -2.16 -9.46 3.42
N PHE A 205 -2.79 -8.79 4.39
CA PHE A 205 -2.07 -8.13 5.48
C PHE A 205 -1.29 -9.12 6.34
N LEU A 206 -1.86 -10.28 6.68
CA LEU A 206 -1.16 -11.30 7.46
C LEU A 206 0.08 -11.84 6.73
N ILE A 207 0.03 -11.92 5.40
CA ILE A 207 1.13 -12.37 4.54
C ILE A 207 2.19 -11.28 4.38
N ASN A 208 1.80 -10.05 4.01
CA ASN A 208 2.73 -9.01 3.58
C ASN A 208 3.15 -8.05 4.71
N ARG A 209 2.35 -7.97 5.78
CA ARG A 209 2.51 -7.01 6.90
C ARG A 209 2.57 -5.55 6.46
N ASP A 210 1.93 -5.22 5.34
CA ASP A 210 1.84 -3.87 4.81
C ASP A 210 0.65 -3.11 5.41
N TRP A 211 0.95 -2.22 6.36
CA TRP A 211 -0.05 -1.40 7.05
C TRP A 211 -0.62 -0.28 6.19
N ILE A 212 0.16 0.22 5.22
CA ILE A 212 -0.29 1.28 4.32
C ILE A 212 -1.35 0.68 3.39
N ASP A 213 -1.07 -0.47 2.83
CA ASP A 213 -2.02 -1.18 1.99
C ASP A 213 -3.29 -1.61 2.74
N LEU A 214 -3.15 -2.12 3.97
CA LEU A 214 -4.31 -2.44 4.83
C LEU A 214 -5.22 -1.22 5.00
N ARG A 215 -4.64 -0.05 5.26
CA ARG A 215 -5.38 1.21 5.42
C ARG A 215 -6.07 1.61 4.12
N GLU A 216 -5.34 1.71 3.02
CA GLU A 216 -5.87 2.18 1.74
C GLU A 216 -6.93 1.22 1.16
N ALA A 217 -6.71 -0.09 1.26
CA ALA A 217 -7.71 -1.09 0.85
C ALA A 217 -8.98 -1.03 1.71
N GLY A 218 -8.84 -0.79 3.02
CA GLY A 218 -9.96 -0.58 3.93
C GLY A 218 -10.75 0.70 3.62
N LEU A 219 -10.05 1.80 3.34
CA LEU A 219 -10.66 3.08 2.94
C LEU A 219 -11.36 2.98 1.58
N CYS A 220 -10.77 2.25 0.63
CA CYS A 220 -11.34 1.99 -0.69
C CYS A 220 -12.61 1.14 -0.60
N SER A 221 -12.56 0.00 0.10
CA SER A 221 -13.70 -0.93 0.21
C SER A 221 -14.88 -0.31 0.95
N SER A 222 -14.64 0.39 2.06
CA SER A 222 -15.69 1.08 2.82
C SER A 222 -16.35 2.22 2.02
N LEU A 223 -15.57 2.99 1.26
CA LEU A 223 -16.10 4.04 0.39
C LEU A 223 -16.95 3.45 -0.74
N ALA A 224 -16.45 2.41 -1.41
CA ALA A 224 -17.17 1.76 -2.51
C ALA A 224 -18.53 1.20 -2.07
N LEU A 225 -18.57 0.56 -0.89
CA LEU A 225 -19.79 0.01 -0.32
C LEU A 225 -20.82 1.11 -0.01
N LEU A 226 -20.42 2.14 0.74
CA LEU A 226 -21.31 3.23 1.13
C LEU A 226 -21.80 4.05 -0.06
N LEU A 227 -20.90 4.38 -1.00
CA LEU A 227 -21.26 5.15 -2.18
C LEU A 227 -22.22 4.39 -3.09
N THR A 228 -22.01 3.08 -3.27
CA THR A 228 -22.95 2.22 -4.02
C THR A 228 -24.32 2.20 -3.37
N GLY A 229 -24.38 2.02 -2.04
CA GLY A 229 -25.65 2.05 -1.30
C GLY A 229 -26.39 3.39 -1.44
N ILE A 230 -25.69 4.50 -1.21
CA ILE A 230 -26.26 5.85 -1.28
C ILE A 230 -26.78 6.15 -2.69
N VAL A 231 -25.98 5.92 -3.73
CA VAL A 231 -26.38 6.25 -5.10
C VAL A 231 -27.56 5.38 -5.53
N THR A 232 -27.55 4.08 -5.21
CA THR A 232 -28.70 3.19 -5.47
C THR A 232 -29.96 3.72 -4.78
N ASN A 233 -29.87 4.12 -3.51
CA ASN A 233 -31.02 4.63 -2.76
C ASN A 233 -31.47 6.01 -3.26
N CYS A 234 -30.56 6.91 -3.61
CA CYS A 234 -30.91 8.19 -4.21
C CYS A 234 -31.70 8.00 -5.52
N ILE A 235 -31.31 7.05 -6.38
CA ILE A 235 -32.06 6.76 -7.62
C ILE A 235 -33.46 6.21 -7.29
N LYS A 236 -33.58 5.35 -6.27
CA LYS A 236 -34.89 4.86 -5.79
C LYS A 236 -35.80 5.98 -5.27
N LEU A 237 -35.21 7.03 -4.71
CA LEU A 237 -35.94 8.17 -4.13
C LEU A 237 -36.21 9.31 -5.12
N ALA A 238 -35.48 9.40 -6.24
CA ALA A 238 -35.45 10.59 -7.11
C ALA A 238 -36.63 10.78 -8.10
N ARG A 239 -37.79 10.13 -7.93
CA ARG A 239 -38.92 10.26 -8.88
C ARG A 239 -40.18 10.89 -8.27
N VAL A 240 -40.82 11.71 -9.12
CA VAL A 240 -41.90 12.71 -8.90
C VAL A 240 -43.24 12.08 -8.50
N ASP A 241 -43.98 12.74 -7.60
CA ASP A 241 -45.36 12.45 -7.17
C ASP A 241 -46.29 12.06 -8.35
N LEU A 242 -46.46 10.76 -8.56
CA LEU A 242 -47.45 10.22 -9.47
C LEU A 242 -48.55 9.58 -8.61
N PRO A 243 -49.83 9.96 -8.78
CA PRO A 243 -50.92 9.38 -8.00
C PRO A 243 -50.97 7.87 -8.28
N CYS A 244 -50.97 7.02 -7.25
CA CYS A 244 -50.94 5.56 -7.40
C CYS A 244 -52.23 4.89 -6.90
N THR A 245 -52.57 3.76 -7.51
CA THR A 245 -53.72 2.92 -7.12
C THR A 245 -53.23 1.50 -6.79
N GLY A 246 -53.21 1.12 -5.51
CA GLY A 246 -52.76 -0.20 -5.03
C GLY A 246 -52.71 -0.28 -3.49
N SER A 247 -52.50 -1.47 -2.93
CA SER A 247 -52.34 -1.63 -1.47
C SER A 247 -50.95 -1.17 -1.03
N ALA A 248 -50.85 -0.46 0.11
CA ALA A 248 -49.60 0.18 0.57
C ALA A 248 -48.37 -0.75 0.58
N MET A 249 -48.57 -2.04 0.89
CA MET A 249 -47.50 -3.06 0.90
C MET A 249 -46.99 -3.40 -0.51
N LEU A 250 -47.90 -3.69 -1.45
CA LEU A 250 -47.55 -4.00 -2.85
C LEU A 250 -46.91 -2.78 -3.53
N VAL A 251 -47.45 -1.60 -3.22
CA VAL A 251 -46.94 -0.34 -3.75
C VAL A 251 -45.56 -0.04 -3.17
N SER A 252 -45.24 -0.39 -1.91
CA SER A 252 -43.91 -0.21 -1.28
C SER A 252 -42.83 -1.16 -1.82
N GLU A 253 -43.18 -2.42 -2.06
CA GLU A 253 -42.27 -3.44 -2.61
C GLU A 253 -41.86 -3.12 -4.06
N GLY A 254 -42.82 -2.72 -4.90
CA GLY A 254 -42.54 -2.31 -6.28
C GLY A 254 -41.56 -1.13 -6.41
N ARG A 255 -41.47 -0.25 -5.40
CA ARG A 255 -40.56 0.91 -5.39
C ARG A 255 -39.10 0.54 -5.09
N LYS A 256 -38.89 -0.56 -4.36
CA LYS A 256 -37.54 -1.03 -3.97
C LYS A 256 -36.82 -1.77 -5.11
N SER A 257 -37.51 -2.04 -6.21
CA SER A 257 -37.03 -2.87 -7.32
C SER A 257 -35.95 -2.19 -8.17
N PHE A 258 -36.07 -0.88 -8.49
CA PHE A 258 -35.16 -0.19 -9.42
C PHE A 258 -34.29 0.90 -8.76
N PRO A 259 -32.97 0.91 -8.97
CA PRO A 259 -32.17 -0.19 -9.50
C PRO A 259 -31.98 -1.29 -8.44
N SER A 260 -31.65 -2.50 -8.87
CA SER A 260 -31.50 -3.65 -7.96
C SER A 260 -30.30 -3.45 -7.04
N GLY A 261 -30.57 -3.28 -5.74
CA GLY A 261 -29.53 -3.17 -4.70
C GLY A 261 -28.68 -4.44 -4.57
N HIS A 262 -29.27 -5.61 -4.82
CA HIS A 262 -28.53 -6.88 -4.82
C HIS A 262 -27.49 -6.92 -5.95
N ALA A 263 -27.91 -6.53 -7.16
CA ALA A 263 -27.01 -6.48 -8.30
C ALA A 263 -25.91 -5.42 -8.13
N SER A 264 -26.25 -4.22 -7.65
CA SER A 264 -25.27 -3.14 -7.47
C SER A 264 -24.22 -3.47 -6.41
N LEU A 265 -24.64 -3.95 -5.23
CA LEU A 265 -23.70 -4.28 -4.15
C LEU A 265 -22.84 -5.50 -4.50
N ALA A 266 -23.40 -6.54 -5.12
CA ALA A 266 -22.65 -7.72 -5.54
C ALA A 266 -21.62 -7.38 -6.63
N ALA A 267 -22.00 -6.56 -7.62
CA ALA A 267 -21.10 -6.13 -8.68
C ALA A 267 -19.96 -5.24 -8.14
N CYS A 268 -20.27 -4.30 -7.24
CA CYS A 268 -19.26 -3.45 -6.60
C CYS A 268 -18.25 -4.29 -5.79
N LEU A 269 -18.73 -5.23 -4.98
CA LEU A 269 -17.88 -6.17 -4.23
C LEU A 269 -16.94 -6.91 -5.19
N ALA A 270 -17.50 -7.53 -6.22
CA ALA A 270 -16.74 -8.35 -7.14
C ALA A 270 -15.67 -7.52 -7.88
N VAL A 271 -16.03 -6.34 -8.39
CA VAL A 271 -15.06 -5.47 -9.08
C VAL A 271 -13.94 -5.04 -8.15
N PHE A 272 -14.24 -4.60 -6.93
CA PHE A 272 -13.20 -4.27 -5.95
C PHE A 272 -12.27 -5.46 -5.69
N THR A 273 -12.83 -6.63 -5.33
CA THR A 273 -12.03 -7.82 -5.01
C THR A 273 -11.19 -8.27 -6.21
N CYS A 274 -11.75 -8.28 -7.42
CA CYS A 274 -11.04 -8.66 -8.64
C CYS A 274 -9.89 -7.70 -8.95
N LEU A 275 -10.13 -6.39 -8.94
CA LEU A 275 -9.10 -5.40 -9.25
C LEU A 275 -7.99 -5.39 -8.20
N TYR A 276 -8.37 -5.44 -6.92
CA TYR A 276 -7.43 -5.50 -5.80
C TYR A 276 -6.52 -6.73 -5.90
N LEU A 277 -7.09 -7.94 -6.04
CA LEU A 277 -6.30 -9.16 -6.19
C LEU A 277 -5.48 -9.18 -7.48
N SER A 278 -6.00 -8.62 -8.58
CA SER A 278 -5.27 -8.53 -9.85
C SER A 278 -4.02 -7.67 -9.73
N GLY A 279 -4.09 -6.53 -9.03
CA GLY A 279 -2.93 -5.71 -8.71
C GLY A 279 -1.92 -6.48 -7.86
N LYS A 280 -2.37 -7.08 -6.75
CA LYS A 280 -1.50 -7.82 -5.80
C LYS A 280 -0.77 -9.01 -6.41
N LEU A 281 -1.44 -9.75 -7.30
CA LEU A 281 -0.87 -10.91 -7.97
C LEU A 281 -0.15 -10.55 -9.28
N GLY A 282 -0.19 -9.27 -9.68
CA GLY A 282 0.32 -8.78 -10.95
C GLY A 282 -0.33 -9.48 -12.14
N THR A 283 -1.60 -9.85 -12.05
CA THR A 283 -2.30 -10.73 -13.01
C THR A 283 -2.21 -10.21 -14.45
N PHE A 284 -2.37 -8.90 -14.64
CA PHE A 284 -2.37 -8.25 -15.96
C PHE A 284 -1.07 -7.48 -16.27
N THR A 285 -0.05 -7.64 -15.44
CA THR A 285 1.28 -7.07 -15.66
C THR A 285 2.17 -8.05 -16.43
N GLU A 286 3.37 -7.63 -16.81
CA GLU A 286 4.36 -8.53 -17.42
C GLU A 286 4.67 -9.75 -16.53
N ARG A 287 4.63 -9.57 -15.20
CA ARG A 287 4.83 -10.63 -14.20
C ARG A 287 3.76 -11.72 -14.23
N GLY A 288 2.55 -11.40 -14.68
CA GLY A 288 1.42 -12.33 -14.79
C GLY A 288 1.25 -12.97 -16.16
N ARG A 289 1.99 -12.50 -17.17
CA ARG A 289 1.82 -12.93 -18.56
C ARG A 289 2.04 -14.44 -18.69
N ARG A 290 1.14 -15.13 -19.41
CA ARG A 290 1.09 -16.60 -19.63
C ARG A 290 0.83 -17.45 -18.38
N GLN A 291 0.48 -16.86 -17.23
CA GLN A 291 0.09 -17.59 -16.02
C GLN A 291 -1.43 -17.64 -15.89
N SER A 292 -2.08 -18.47 -16.70
CA SER A 292 -3.56 -18.51 -16.82
C SER A 292 -4.28 -18.79 -15.49
N HIS A 293 -3.67 -19.50 -14.55
CA HIS A 293 -4.22 -19.73 -13.21
C HIS A 293 -4.49 -18.43 -12.44
N LYS A 294 -3.78 -17.33 -12.75
CA LYS A 294 -4.03 -16.01 -12.15
C LYS A 294 -5.35 -15.38 -12.59
N LEU A 295 -5.99 -15.87 -13.66
CA LEU A 295 -7.33 -15.42 -14.07
C LEU A 295 -8.43 -15.87 -13.10
N LEU A 296 -8.14 -16.78 -12.17
CA LEU A 296 -9.07 -17.14 -11.08
C LEU A 296 -9.46 -15.94 -10.21
N VAL A 297 -8.68 -14.84 -10.22
CA VAL A 297 -9.07 -13.57 -9.59
C VAL A 297 -10.37 -12.99 -10.14
N LEU A 298 -10.84 -13.42 -11.32
CA LEU A 298 -12.10 -12.99 -11.94
C LEU A 298 -13.32 -13.78 -11.46
N PHE A 299 -13.13 -14.87 -10.70
CA PHE A 299 -14.22 -15.70 -10.17
C PHE A 299 -15.30 -14.90 -9.39
N PRO A 300 -14.96 -13.88 -8.58
CA PRO A 300 -15.97 -13.04 -7.93
C PRO A 300 -16.95 -12.38 -8.92
N LEU A 301 -16.54 -12.03 -10.14
CA LEU A 301 -17.46 -11.48 -11.16
C LEU A 301 -18.50 -12.50 -11.59
N LEU A 302 -18.11 -13.78 -11.72
CA LEU A 302 -19.04 -14.86 -12.02
C LEU A 302 -20.06 -15.02 -10.88
N VAL A 303 -19.61 -15.01 -9.63
CA VAL A 303 -20.49 -15.10 -8.46
C VAL A 303 -21.46 -13.91 -8.43
N ALA A 304 -20.98 -12.69 -8.65
CA ALA A 304 -21.84 -11.51 -8.72
C ALA A 304 -22.86 -11.59 -9.87
N ALA A 305 -22.46 -12.10 -11.04
CA ALA A 305 -23.37 -12.31 -12.16
C ALA A 305 -24.46 -13.35 -11.82
N LEU A 306 -24.12 -14.42 -11.10
CA LEU A 306 -25.09 -15.42 -10.64
C LEU A 306 -26.06 -14.85 -9.58
N ILE A 307 -25.55 -14.06 -8.63
CA ILE A 307 -26.40 -13.33 -7.66
C ILE A 307 -27.36 -12.40 -8.40
N ALA A 308 -26.85 -11.63 -9.37
CA ALA A 308 -27.66 -10.73 -10.18
C ALA A 308 -28.72 -11.49 -11.00
N ALA A 309 -28.34 -12.56 -11.69
CA ALA A 309 -29.25 -13.41 -12.47
C ALA A 309 -30.35 -14.02 -11.58
N SER A 310 -30.02 -14.41 -10.35
CA SER A 310 -31.01 -14.95 -9.41
C SER A 310 -32.13 -13.97 -9.07
N ARG A 311 -31.90 -12.65 -9.22
CA ARG A 311 -32.94 -11.62 -9.06
C ARG A 311 -33.96 -11.62 -10.19
N THR A 312 -33.63 -12.14 -11.37
CA THR A 312 -34.61 -12.26 -12.46
C THR A 312 -35.52 -13.48 -12.30
N CYS A 313 -35.17 -14.39 -11.40
CA CYS A 313 -35.91 -15.63 -11.14
C CYS A 313 -36.95 -15.49 -10.01
N ASP A 314 -37.02 -14.34 -9.33
CA ASP A 314 -37.92 -14.13 -8.19
C ASP A 314 -39.32 -13.59 -8.56
N TYR A 315 -39.58 -13.44 -9.87
CA TYR A 315 -40.79 -12.83 -10.44
C TYR A 315 -41.10 -11.43 -9.88
N HIS A 316 -40.09 -10.75 -9.32
CA HIS A 316 -40.20 -9.43 -8.72
C HIS A 316 -39.31 -8.38 -9.40
N HIS A 317 -38.09 -8.75 -9.85
CA HIS A 317 -37.20 -7.79 -10.51
C HIS A 317 -37.27 -7.91 -12.03
N HIS A 318 -37.38 -6.75 -12.69
CA HIS A 318 -37.18 -6.69 -14.12
C HIS A 318 -35.68 -6.79 -14.43
N TRP A 319 -35.33 -7.40 -15.56
CA TRP A 319 -33.92 -7.56 -15.96
C TRP A 319 -33.21 -6.20 -16.11
N GLN A 320 -33.94 -5.13 -16.46
CA GLN A 320 -33.39 -3.77 -16.52
C GLN A 320 -32.90 -3.28 -15.16
N ASP A 321 -33.63 -3.58 -14.09
CA ASP A 321 -33.27 -3.19 -12.72
C ASP A 321 -31.95 -3.83 -12.31
N VAL A 322 -31.78 -5.10 -12.70
CA VAL A 322 -30.57 -5.90 -12.45
C VAL A 322 -29.39 -5.39 -13.28
N VAL A 323 -29.60 -5.12 -14.58
CA VAL A 323 -28.55 -4.63 -15.47
C VAL A 323 -28.08 -3.23 -15.07
N VAL A 324 -29.00 -2.30 -14.80
CA VAL A 324 -28.66 -0.94 -14.36
C VAL A 324 -28.00 -0.97 -12.99
N GLY A 325 -28.52 -1.77 -12.05
CA GLY A 325 -27.89 -1.96 -10.74
C GLY A 325 -26.48 -2.51 -10.86
N GLY A 326 -26.28 -3.57 -11.64
CA GLY A 326 -24.97 -4.16 -11.88
C GLY A 326 -23.98 -3.16 -12.51
N ALA A 327 -24.40 -2.43 -13.55
CA ALA A 327 -23.58 -1.41 -14.19
C ALA A 327 -23.17 -0.29 -13.23
N LEU A 328 -24.09 0.16 -12.37
CA LEU A 328 -23.81 1.14 -11.33
C LEU A 328 -22.75 0.63 -10.34
N GLY A 329 -22.91 -0.61 -9.88
CA GLY A 329 -21.93 -1.24 -8.98
C GLY A 329 -20.55 -1.40 -9.61
N VAL A 330 -20.48 -1.79 -10.88
CA VAL A 330 -19.22 -1.87 -11.63
C VAL A 330 -18.54 -0.51 -11.71
N ALA A 331 -19.30 0.53 -12.09
CA ALA A 331 -18.78 1.88 -12.25
C ALA A 331 -18.22 2.43 -10.93
N ILE A 332 -19.00 2.36 -9.84
CA ILE A 332 -18.58 2.87 -8.53
C ILE A 332 -17.37 2.08 -8.00
N GLY A 333 -17.41 0.74 -8.07
CA GLY A 333 -16.31 -0.11 -7.64
C GLY A 333 -15.01 0.20 -8.40
N TRP A 334 -15.09 0.42 -9.71
CA TRP A 334 -13.94 0.81 -10.53
C TRP A 334 -13.42 2.21 -10.19
N ILE A 335 -14.30 3.21 -10.04
CA ILE A 335 -13.93 4.59 -9.67
C ILE A 335 -13.22 4.59 -8.32
N CYS A 336 -13.79 3.93 -7.31
CA CYS A 336 -13.20 3.84 -5.98
C CYS A 336 -11.85 3.13 -6.04
N TYR A 337 -11.72 2.00 -6.75
CA TYR A 337 -10.43 1.33 -6.91
C TYR A 337 -9.39 2.26 -7.53
N ARG A 338 -9.71 2.96 -8.62
CA ARG A 338 -8.77 3.86 -9.30
C ARG A 338 -8.39 5.09 -8.50
N HIS A 339 -9.24 5.50 -7.55
CA HIS A 339 -8.95 6.59 -6.62
C HIS A 339 -7.82 6.22 -5.65
N PHE A 340 -7.69 4.95 -5.26
CA PHE A 340 -6.70 4.49 -4.28
C PHE A 340 -5.50 3.76 -4.91
N TYR A 341 -5.70 3.08 -6.04
CA TYR A 341 -4.71 2.21 -6.69
C TYR A 341 -4.52 2.55 -8.17
N PRO A 342 -3.32 2.34 -8.76
CA PRO A 342 -3.04 2.40 -10.20
C PRO A 342 -3.86 1.41 -11.05
N ALA A 343 -3.80 1.51 -12.38
CA ALA A 343 -4.46 0.52 -13.22
C ALA A 343 -3.75 -0.83 -13.11
N VAL A 344 -4.51 -1.94 -13.15
CA VAL A 344 -3.99 -3.31 -12.97
C VAL A 344 -2.95 -3.76 -14.02
N THR A 345 -2.80 -2.99 -15.09
CA THR A 345 -1.81 -3.20 -16.17
C THR A 345 -0.48 -2.50 -15.91
N GLU A 346 -0.42 -1.56 -14.96
CA GLU A 346 0.77 -0.77 -14.63
C GLU A 346 1.74 -1.58 -13.74
N ALA A 347 3.04 -1.31 -13.85
CA ALA A 347 4.09 -2.05 -13.15
C ALA A 347 4.02 -1.93 -11.61
N GLY A 348 3.40 -0.85 -11.08
CA GLY A 348 3.20 -0.60 -9.66
C GLY A 348 1.77 -0.82 -9.16
N ALA A 349 0.94 -1.58 -9.90
CA ALA A 349 -0.47 -1.82 -9.55
C ALA A 349 -0.68 -2.58 -8.22
N ASP A 350 0.38 -3.16 -7.67
CA ASP A 350 0.39 -3.81 -6.37
C ASP A 350 0.45 -2.82 -5.19
N ARG A 351 0.72 -1.53 -5.44
CA ARG A 351 0.86 -0.51 -4.39
C ARG A 351 -0.19 0.61 -4.53
N PRO A 352 -0.65 1.20 -3.42
CA PRO A 352 -1.53 2.36 -3.48
C PRO A 352 -0.79 3.61 -3.97
N HIS A 353 -1.53 4.61 -4.48
CA HIS A 353 -0.98 5.85 -5.05
C HIS A 353 -0.08 6.63 -4.08
N CYS A 354 -0.36 6.57 -2.77
CA CYS A 354 0.44 7.25 -1.76
C CYS A 354 1.88 6.70 -1.63
N VAL A 355 2.16 5.54 -2.23
CA VAL A 355 3.48 4.90 -2.27
C VAL A 355 4.04 4.87 -3.71
N ALA A 356 3.17 4.73 -4.72
CA ALA A 356 3.58 4.52 -6.11
C ALA A 356 4.36 5.68 -6.76
N GLY A 357 4.37 6.88 -6.17
CA GLY A 357 5.09 8.06 -6.71
C GLY A 357 6.49 8.33 -6.16
N VAL A 358 7.03 7.50 -5.25
CA VAL A 358 8.33 7.75 -4.61
C VAL A 358 9.51 7.19 -5.43
N ASP A 359 9.27 6.13 -6.22
CA ASP A 359 10.32 5.44 -6.99
C ASP A 359 10.55 6.04 -8.40
N ASP A 360 9.69 6.94 -8.89
CA ASP A 360 9.75 7.56 -10.23
C ASP A 360 10.36 8.98 -10.24
N THR A 361 11.24 9.30 -9.28
CA THR A 361 12.13 10.45 -9.48
C THR A 361 13.19 10.02 -10.49
N PRO A 362 13.26 10.58 -11.71
CA PRO A 362 14.35 10.26 -12.61
C PRO A 362 15.64 10.61 -11.87
N LEU A 363 16.53 9.63 -11.73
CA LEU A 363 17.92 9.89 -11.37
C LEU A 363 18.36 11.08 -12.22
N LEU A 364 18.67 12.20 -11.55
CA LEU A 364 19.22 13.40 -12.19
C LEU A 364 20.24 12.94 -13.25
N PRO A 365 20.18 13.43 -14.50
CA PRO A 365 21.17 13.06 -15.48
C PRO A 365 22.54 13.42 -14.90
N GLN A 366 23.38 12.41 -14.69
CA GLN A 366 24.77 12.62 -14.35
C GLN A 366 25.32 13.48 -15.47
N HIS A 367 25.61 14.74 -15.16
CA HIS A 367 26.38 15.62 -16.01
C HIS A 367 27.75 14.95 -16.16
N VAL A 368 27.91 14.15 -17.21
CA VAL A 368 29.22 13.79 -17.74
C VAL A 368 29.83 15.12 -18.19
N PRO A 369 30.94 15.58 -17.59
CA PRO A 369 31.63 16.75 -18.12
C PRO A 369 32.21 16.31 -19.47
N THR A 370 31.59 16.75 -20.56
CA THR A 370 32.21 16.64 -21.88
C THR A 370 33.42 17.55 -21.89
N SER A 371 34.62 16.95 -21.87
CA SER A 371 35.85 17.65 -22.20
C SER A 371 35.83 18.00 -23.70
N SER A 372 35.28 19.16 -24.06
CA SER A 372 35.52 19.77 -25.37
C SER A 372 36.39 21.03 -25.21
N ALA A 373 37.67 20.79 -24.94
CA ALA A 373 38.71 21.80 -25.04
C ALA A 373 40.04 21.15 -25.44
N ALA A 374 40.05 20.42 -26.56
CA ALA A 374 41.26 20.09 -27.33
C ALA A 374 40.87 19.30 -28.58
N ALA A 375 40.53 19.98 -29.67
CA ALA A 375 40.75 19.53 -31.07
C ALA A 375 40.11 20.54 -32.05
N ALA A 376 40.52 21.80 -31.97
CA ALA A 376 40.41 22.73 -33.09
C ALA A 376 41.78 22.79 -33.76
N ALA A 377 42.11 21.75 -34.54
CA ALA A 377 43.24 21.73 -35.47
C ALA A 377 43.21 20.43 -36.28
N ALA A 378 42.50 20.42 -37.40
CA ALA A 378 42.92 19.76 -38.65
C ALA A 378 41.75 19.83 -39.64
N SER A 379 41.90 20.75 -40.58
CA SER A 379 41.13 20.88 -41.81
C SER A 379 41.27 19.65 -42.71
N GLU A 380 40.19 19.39 -43.45
CA GLU A 380 40.16 18.94 -44.85
C GLU A 380 41.21 17.92 -45.33
N SER A 381 40.74 16.73 -45.67
CA SER A 381 40.96 16.13 -47.01
C SER A 381 40.25 14.77 -47.07
N ASP A 382 39.50 14.57 -48.16
CA ASP A 382 39.45 13.32 -48.94
C ASP A 382 38.91 12.04 -48.26
N VAL A 383 38.20 11.07 -48.86
CA VAL A 383 37.69 10.77 -50.20
C VAL A 383 37.02 9.38 -50.04
N LYS A 384 35.90 9.16 -50.74
CA LYS A 384 35.36 7.89 -51.29
C LYS A 384 35.03 6.65 -50.42
N TRP A 385 33.78 6.20 -50.62
CA TRP A 385 33.24 4.85 -50.91
C TRP A 385 33.70 3.63 -50.10
N MET A 386 32.75 2.98 -49.40
CA MET A 386 32.12 1.71 -49.80
C MET A 386 30.80 1.49 -49.07
#